data_AF-A0A327P298-F1
#
_entry.id   AF-A0A327P298-F1
#
_cell.length_a   1.000
_cell.length_b   1.000
_cell.length_c   1.000
_cell.angle_alpha   90.00
_cell.angle_beta   90.00
_cell.angle_gamma   90.00
#
_symmetry.space_group_name_H-M   'P 1'
#
loop_
_entity.id
_entity.type
_entity.pdbx_description
1 polymer ?
#
loop_
_entity_poly.entity_id
_entity_poly.type
_entity_poly.pdbx_seq_one_letter_code
_entity_poly.pdbx_strand_id
1 'polypeptide(L)'
;MKQNLFSISVNRSLMIALVAMLALGACKSKKKAAQPAPPAPVEQVEQPVSPPPAPVASAEEVAAEKLENYFNSVAAAGNASMANQTIQETLGMFSNQETPVLIVIHEENGIKDYDEPTTIKKYLEYLKDTKKNLNYISDIRMDANGKVSELELRRK
;
A
#
# COMPACT_ATOMS: atom_id res chain seq x y z
N MET A 1 -5.20 -42.95 -30.22
CA MET A 1 -4.80 -41.64 -29.63
C MET A 1 -5.62 -41.48 -28.36
N LYS A 2 -5.13 -41.29 -27.13
CA LYS A 2 -3.81 -41.02 -26.56
C LYS A 2 -3.79 -41.65 -25.16
N GLN A 3 -2.67 -42.24 -24.79
CA GLN A 3 -2.31 -42.53 -23.41
C GLN A 3 -1.93 -41.23 -22.68
N ASN A 4 -1.95 -41.28 -21.34
CA ASN A 4 -1.06 -40.64 -20.34
C ASN A 4 -1.91 -40.33 -19.09
N LEU A 5 -1.88 -41.10 -18.00
CA LEU A 5 -0.80 -41.32 -17.02
C LEU A 5 -0.12 -40.02 -16.57
N PHE A 6 -0.64 -39.43 -15.49
CA PHE A 6 0.16 -38.64 -14.53
C PHE A 6 -0.42 -38.82 -13.12
N SER A 7 0.12 -39.80 -12.39
CA SER A 7 0.09 -39.87 -10.94
C SER A 7 1.29 -39.09 -10.39
N ILE A 8 1.03 -38.02 -9.65
CA ILE A 8 2.09 -37.21 -9.03
C ILE A 8 2.39 -37.82 -7.66
N SER A 9 3.58 -38.39 -7.56
CA SER A 9 4.13 -39.04 -6.36
C SER A 9 4.74 -38.03 -5.40
N VAL A 10 4.48 -38.31 -4.13
CA VAL A 10 4.96 -37.72 -2.88
C VAL A 10 6.48 -37.88 -2.70
N ASN A 11 7.15 -36.85 -2.15
CA ASN A 11 8.10 -36.92 -1.00
C ASN A 11 9.16 -35.81 -1.05
N ARG A 12 9.32 -35.08 0.07
CA ARG A 12 10.62 -34.75 0.70
C ARG A 12 10.41 -34.06 2.06
N SER A 13 9.95 -34.84 3.04
CA SER A 13 10.32 -34.62 4.44
C SER A 13 11.76 -35.09 4.60
N LEU A 14 12.67 -34.22 5.03
CA LEU A 14 14.01 -34.59 5.47
C LEU A 14 14.27 -34.01 6.85
N MET A 15 14.25 -34.91 7.82
CA MET A 15 14.64 -34.73 9.22
C MET A 15 15.66 -35.84 9.53
N ILE A 16 16.67 -35.53 10.35
CA ILE A 16 17.51 -36.42 11.20
C ILE A 16 19.00 -36.64 10.79
N ALA A 17 19.89 -36.16 11.69
CA ALA A 17 21.06 -36.83 12.31
C ALA A 17 22.56 -36.49 12.02
N LEU A 18 23.23 -36.01 13.09
CA LEU A 18 24.47 -36.48 13.75
C LEU A 18 25.93 -36.20 13.22
N VAL A 19 26.70 -35.45 14.04
CA VAL A 19 27.97 -35.82 14.75
C VAL A 19 29.38 -35.40 14.24
N ALA A 20 30.15 -34.80 15.19
CA ALA A 20 31.63 -34.77 15.40
C ALA A 20 32.53 -33.94 14.46
N MET A 21 33.67 -33.33 14.84
CA MET A 21 34.40 -33.05 16.09
C MET A 21 35.57 -32.09 15.75
N LEU A 22 35.91 -31.18 16.67
CA LEU A 22 37.26 -30.74 17.13
C LEU A 22 38.43 -30.48 16.15
N ALA A 23 39.03 -29.28 16.23
CA ALA A 23 40.49 -29.09 16.40
C ALA A 23 40.87 -27.66 16.88
N LEU A 24 41.79 -27.61 17.84
CA LEU A 24 42.25 -26.46 18.64
C LEU A 24 43.41 -25.69 17.99
N GLY A 25 43.54 -24.39 18.29
CA GLY A 25 44.73 -23.59 18.02
C GLY A 25 44.88 -22.39 18.99
N ALA A 26 45.91 -22.43 19.84
CA ALA A 26 46.33 -21.41 20.83
C ALA A 26 46.85 -20.12 20.14
N CYS A 27 46.92 -18.91 20.72
CA CYS A 27 47.48 -18.53 22.02
C CYS A 27 47.34 -17.00 22.27
N LYS A 28 47.36 -16.62 23.57
CA LYS A 28 48.04 -15.45 24.20
C LYS A 28 47.24 -14.23 24.70
N SER A 29 47.47 -13.99 26.00
CA SER A 29 47.48 -12.73 26.77
C SER A 29 46.26 -12.28 27.59
N LYS A 30 46.31 -12.69 28.87
CA LYS A 30 46.04 -11.95 30.11
C LYS A 30 45.37 -10.55 29.99
N LYS A 31 44.18 -10.42 30.57
CA LYS A 31 43.88 -9.33 31.52
C LYS A 31 42.78 -9.76 32.50
N LYS A 32 43.06 -9.60 33.79
CA LYS A 32 42.20 -9.92 34.93
C LYS A 32 41.30 -8.72 35.21
N ALA A 33 39.97 -8.89 35.20
CA ALA A 33 39.03 -7.98 35.84
C ALA A 33 37.69 -8.69 36.09
N ALA A 34 37.22 -8.58 37.35
CA ALA A 34 35.85 -8.74 37.84
C ALA A 34 35.08 -10.04 37.56
N GLN A 35 34.66 -10.72 38.63
CA GLN A 35 33.60 -11.72 38.63
C GLN A 35 32.27 -11.09 38.18
N PRO A 36 31.53 -11.72 37.24
CA PRO A 36 30.10 -11.54 37.12
C PRO A 36 29.36 -12.76 37.72
N ALA A 37 28.28 -12.44 38.42
CA ALA A 37 27.28 -13.35 38.96
C ALA A 37 26.58 -14.17 37.84
N PRO A 38 25.93 -15.31 38.16
CA PRO A 38 25.53 -16.33 37.19
C PRO A 38 24.46 -15.84 36.19
N PRO A 39 24.41 -16.38 34.97
CA PRO A 39 23.44 -15.97 33.96
C PRO A 39 22.04 -16.50 34.32
N ALA A 40 21.10 -15.58 34.50
CA ALA A 40 19.68 -15.87 34.46
C ALA A 40 19.29 -16.28 33.01
N PRO A 41 18.32 -17.21 32.85
CA PRO A 41 17.92 -17.72 31.55
C PRO A 41 17.38 -16.64 30.60
N VAL A 42 17.69 -16.82 29.32
CA VAL A 42 17.16 -16.11 28.16
C VAL A 42 15.65 -15.92 28.23
N GLU A 43 15.23 -14.68 28.49
CA GLU A 43 13.86 -14.22 28.28
C GLU A 43 13.69 -13.86 26.80
N GLN A 44 12.61 -14.36 26.21
CA GLN A 44 12.23 -14.15 24.81
C GLN A 44 12.30 -12.66 24.43
N VAL A 45 12.88 -12.39 23.26
CA VAL A 45 12.65 -11.15 22.53
C VAL A 45 11.17 -11.16 22.12
N GLU A 46 10.33 -10.64 22.99
CA GLU A 46 8.98 -10.23 22.63
C GLU A 46 9.15 -8.96 21.78
N GLN A 47 9.04 -9.14 20.46
CA GLN A 47 8.86 -8.02 19.55
C GLN A 47 7.66 -7.23 20.07
N PRO A 48 7.80 -5.93 20.40
CA PRO A 48 6.62 -5.14 20.70
C PRO A 48 5.79 -5.12 19.41
N VAL A 49 4.68 -5.83 19.44
CA VAL A 49 3.62 -5.74 18.45
C VAL A 49 3.22 -4.27 18.45
N SER A 50 3.64 -3.55 17.42
CA SER A 50 3.30 -2.14 17.23
C SER A 50 1.78 -2.02 17.31
N PRO A 51 1.22 -1.26 18.27
CA PRO A 51 -0.21 -1.04 18.32
C PRO A 51 -0.68 -0.43 16.99
N PRO A 52 -1.88 -0.79 16.49
CA PRO A 52 -2.46 -0.13 15.32
C PRO A 52 -2.46 1.39 15.56
N PRO A 53 -1.95 2.21 14.63
CA PRO A 53 -1.91 3.65 14.84
C PRO A 53 -3.34 4.18 14.90
N ALA A 54 -3.73 4.72 16.06
CA ALA A 54 -4.89 5.59 16.23
C ALA A 54 -4.57 7.01 15.69
N PRO A 55 -5.57 7.83 15.33
CA PRO A 55 -5.55 8.70 14.16
C PRO A 55 -4.74 9.99 14.37
N VAL A 56 -3.53 10.01 13.84
CA VAL A 56 -3.10 11.21 13.11
C VAL A 56 -3.87 11.20 11.81
N ALA A 57 -4.51 12.31 11.41
CA ALA A 57 -5.00 12.44 10.04
C ALA A 57 -3.82 12.08 9.14
N SER A 58 -3.88 10.91 8.51
CA SER A 58 -2.77 10.40 7.73
C SER A 58 -2.56 11.36 6.56
N ALA A 59 -1.35 11.42 6.00
CA ALA A 59 -1.10 12.25 4.82
C ALA A 59 -2.11 11.94 3.67
N GLU A 60 -2.60 10.70 3.63
CA GLU A 60 -3.66 10.23 2.74
C GLU A 60 -5.02 10.88 3.04
N GLU A 61 -5.43 10.97 4.31
CA GLU A 61 -6.70 11.62 4.67
C GLU A 61 -6.70 13.11 4.36
N VAL A 62 -5.62 13.81 4.68
CA VAL A 62 -5.45 15.23 4.31
C VAL A 62 -5.45 15.42 2.79
N ALA A 63 -4.82 14.51 2.05
CA ALA A 63 -4.85 14.55 0.59
C ALA A 63 -6.25 14.25 0.03
N ALA A 64 -6.99 13.32 0.64
CA ALA A 64 -8.35 12.97 0.25
C ALA A 64 -9.30 14.16 0.40
N GLU A 65 -9.29 14.82 1.56
CA GLU A 65 -10.09 16.03 1.78
C GLU A 65 -9.76 17.12 0.76
N LYS A 66 -8.46 17.35 0.50
CA LYS A 66 -8.02 18.35 -0.48
C LYS A 66 -8.47 17.99 -1.89
N LEU A 67 -8.37 16.73 -2.30
CA LEU A 67 -8.82 16.26 -3.61
C LEU A 67 -10.32 16.35 -3.78
N GLU A 68 -11.10 15.98 -2.75
CA GLU A 68 -12.55 16.10 -2.77
C GLU A 68 -12.98 17.56 -2.99
N ASN A 69 -12.30 18.51 -2.34
CA ASN A 69 -12.50 19.94 -2.56
C ASN A 69 -12.17 20.38 -3.99
N TYR A 70 -11.07 19.87 -4.57
CA TYR A 70 -10.73 20.13 -5.97
C TYR A 70 -11.77 19.55 -6.94
N PHE A 71 -12.23 18.32 -6.72
CA PHE A 71 -13.25 17.68 -7.56
C PHE A 71 -14.56 18.48 -7.55
N ASN A 72 -14.98 18.93 -6.37
CA ASN A 72 -16.13 19.83 -6.23
C ASN A 72 -15.90 21.16 -6.95
N SER A 73 -14.70 21.73 -6.87
CA SER A 73 -14.35 22.99 -7.54
C SER A 73 -14.36 22.88 -9.07
N VAL A 74 -13.84 21.78 -9.63
CA VAL A 74 -13.88 21.51 -11.08
C VAL A 74 -15.34 21.39 -11.55
N ALA A 75 -16.15 20.60 -10.83
CA ALA A 75 -17.56 20.41 -11.15
C ALA A 75 -18.37 21.72 -11.05
N ALA A 76 -18.07 22.56 -10.07
CA ALA A 76 -18.78 23.83 -9.82
C ALA A 76 -18.25 25.02 -10.62
N ALA A 77 -17.16 24.87 -11.39
CA ALA A 77 -16.54 25.98 -12.10
C ALA A 77 -17.51 26.66 -13.08
N GLY A 78 -17.64 27.99 -12.98
CA GLY A 78 -18.57 28.80 -13.79
C GLY A 78 -18.23 28.88 -15.29
N ASN A 79 -17.02 28.51 -15.71
CA ASN A 79 -16.64 28.42 -17.12
C ASN A 79 -15.48 27.43 -17.33
N ALA A 80 -15.21 27.09 -18.60
CA ALA A 80 -14.18 26.13 -18.98
C ALA A 80 -12.76 26.59 -18.62
N SER A 81 -12.47 27.88 -18.70
CA SER A 81 -11.14 28.42 -18.38
C SER A 81 -10.80 28.19 -16.90
N MET A 82 -11.72 28.54 -15.99
CA MET A 82 -11.56 28.30 -14.55
C MET A 82 -11.45 26.81 -14.24
N ALA A 83 -12.29 25.97 -14.84
CA ALA A 83 -12.21 24.52 -14.67
C ALA A 83 -10.83 23.99 -15.08
N ASN A 84 -10.34 24.39 -16.25
CA ASN A 84 -9.05 23.95 -16.77
C ASN A 84 -7.89 24.36 -15.85
N GLN A 85 -7.94 25.56 -15.25
CA GLN A 85 -6.94 25.98 -14.27
C GLN A 85 -6.95 25.05 -13.05
N THR A 86 -8.12 24.80 -12.46
CA THR A 86 -8.27 23.88 -11.33
C THR A 86 -7.84 22.46 -11.68
N ILE A 87 -8.12 21.99 -12.90
CA ILE A 87 -7.64 20.69 -13.40
C ILE A 87 -6.11 20.63 -13.38
N GLN A 88 -5.40 21.65 -13.87
CA GLN A 88 -3.93 21.66 -13.87
C GLN A 88 -3.36 21.64 -12.45
N GLU A 89 -3.95 22.40 -11.52
CA GLU A 89 -3.56 22.38 -10.10
C GLU A 89 -3.77 20.99 -9.49
N THR A 90 -4.92 20.38 -9.76
CA THR A 90 -5.29 19.06 -9.25
C THR A 90 -4.36 17.98 -9.80
N LEU A 91 -4.06 18.00 -11.11
CA LEU A 91 -3.13 17.07 -11.75
C LEU A 91 -1.73 17.11 -11.13
N GLY A 92 -1.32 18.25 -10.56
CA GLY A 92 -0.05 18.38 -9.83
C GLY A 92 0.05 17.53 -8.56
N MET A 93 -1.08 17.06 -8.02
CA MET A 93 -1.14 16.16 -6.86
C MET A 93 -0.91 14.69 -7.22
N PHE A 94 -1.00 14.33 -8.50
CA PHE A 94 -0.89 12.96 -8.98
C PHE A 94 0.53 12.67 -9.48
N SER A 95 0.92 11.40 -9.39
CA SER A 95 2.23 10.92 -9.86
C SER A 95 2.40 11.19 -11.36
N ASN A 96 1.31 11.05 -12.13
CA ASN A 96 1.22 11.45 -13.52
C ASN A 96 -0.25 11.60 -13.98
N GLN A 97 -0.47 12.06 -15.21
CA GLN A 97 -1.82 12.26 -15.76
C GLN A 97 -2.57 10.96 -16.11
N GLU A 98 -1.85 9.84 -16.15
CA GLU A 98 -2.37 8.50 -16.40
C GLU A 98 -2.61 7.71 -15.11
N THR A 99 -2.44 8.32 -13.92
CA THR A 99 -2.74 7.68 -12.64
C THR A 99 -4.13 7.03 -12.70
N PRO A 100 -4.23 5.71 -12.43
CA PRO A 100 -5.48 4.98 -12.53
C PRO A 100 -6.50 5.49 -11.51
N VAL A 101 -7.74 5.60 -11.98
CA VAL A 101 -8.92 5.89 -11.16
C VAL A 101 -9.86 4.70 -11.29
N LEU A 102 -10.14 4.07 -10.16
CA LEU A 102 -11.01 2.89 -10.06
C LEU A 102 -12.33 3.29 -9.43
N ILE A 103 -13.44 3.10 -10.15
CA ILE A 103 -14.78 3.46 -9.65
C ILE A 103 -15.48 2.17 -9.23
N VAL A 104 -15.71 2.00 -7.94
CA VAL A 104 -16.44 0.85 -7.39
C VAL A 104 -17.93 1.00 -7.73
N ILE A 105 -18.47 0.04 -8.48
CA ILE A 105 -19.89 -0.02 -8.85
C ILE A 105 -20.70 -0.96 -7.96
N HIS A 106 -20.05 -1.99 -7.40
CA HIS A 106 -20.67 -2.93 -6.48
C HIS A 106 -19.62 -3.51 -5.52
N GLU A 107 -20.03 -3.84 -4.31
CA GLU A 107 -19.22 -4.56 -3.34
C GLU A 107 -20.11 -5.57 -2.62
N GLU A 108 -19.73 -6.85 -2.64
CA GLU A 108 -20.40 -7.93 -1.93
C GLU A 108 -19.35 -8.86 -1.29
N ASN A 109 -19.52 -9.18 -0.01
CA ASN A 109 -18.60 -10.04 0.74
C ASN A 109 -17.12 -9.62 0.65
N GLY A 110 -16.85 -8.31 0.54
CA GLY A 110 -15.50 -7.75 0.40
C GLY A 110 -14.89 -7.84 -1.01
N ILE A 111 -15.63 -8.35 -1.99
CA ILE A 111 -15.23 -8.38 -3.40
C ILE A 111 -15.81 -7.13 -4.07
N LYS A 112 -14.94 -6.31 -4.67
CA LYS A 112 -15.31 -5.07 -5.37
C LYS A 112 -15.38 -5.31 -6.87
N ASP A 113 -16.50 -4.91 -7.48
CA ASP A 113 -16.63 -4.76 -8.92
C ASP A 113 -16.37 -3.30 -9.31
N TYR A 114 -15.59 -3.12 -10.35
CA TYR A 114 -15.20 -1.81 -10.85
C TYR A 114 -15.84 -1.53 -12.21
N ASP A 115 -16.10 -0.26 -12.47
CA ASP A 115 -16.43 0.23 -13.81
C ASP A 115 -15.21 0.09 -14.75
N GLU A 116 -15.39 0.48 -16.02
CA GLU A 116 -14.31 0.58 -16.98
C GLU A 116 -13.15 1.42 -16.41
N PRO A 117 -11.90 0.91 -16.43
CA PRO A 117 -10.75 1.65 -15.94
C PRO A 117 -10.58 3.00 -16.64
N THR A 118 -10.35 4.04 -15.85
CA THR A 118 -10.10 5.39 -16.37
C THR A 118 -8.84 6.00 -15.73
N THR A 119 -8.46 7.19 -16.19
CA THR A 119 -7.32 7.93 -15.65
C THR A 119 -7.78 9.22 -14.98
N ILE A 120 -6.95 9.77 -14.10
CA ILE A 120 -7.28 11.00 -13.40
C ILE A 120 -7.57 12.16 -14.35
N LYS A 121 -6.82 12.28 -15.45
CA LYS A 121 -7.09 13.32 -16.46
C LYS A 121 -8.49 13.16 -17.06
N LYS A 122 -8.84 11.95 -17.52
CA LYS A 122 -10.17 11.68 -18.09
C LYS A 122 -11.28 11.92 -17.06
N TYR A 123 -11.06 11.53 -15.82
CA TYR A 123 -12.03 11.74 -14.75
C TYR A 123 -12.25 13.24 -14.45
N LEU A 124 -11.20 14.04 -14.38
CA LEU A 124 -11.30 15.48 -14.19
C LEU A 124 -12.01 16.19 -15.36
N GLU A 125 -11.73 15.78 -16.60
CA GLU A 125 -12.46 16.26 -17.78
C GLU A 125 -13.95 15.87 -17.72
N TYR A 126 -14.26 14.65 -17.28
CA TYR A 126 -15.63 14.22 -17.05
C TYR A 126 -16.35 15.10 -16.00
N LEU A 127 -15.69 15.44 -14.88
CA LEU A 127 -16.26 16.33 -13.87
C LEU A 127 -16.55 17.73 -14.46
N LYS A 128 -15.63 18.25 -15.27
CA LYS A 128 -15.81 19.54 -15.96
C LYS A 128 -17.01 19.52 -16.90
N ASP A 129 -17.14 18.48 -17.70
CA ASP A 129 -18.16 18.38 -18.74
C ASP A 129 -19.55 18.09 -18.16
N THR A 130 -19.62 17.24 -17.13
CA THR A 130 -20.89 16.87 -16.50
C THR A 130 -21.36 17.86 -15.43
N LYS A 131 -20.46 18.69 -14.91
CA LYS A 131 -20.72 19.64 -13.81
C LYS A 131 -21.25 18.97 -12.55
N LYS A 132 -20.90 17.69 -12.34
CA LYS A 132 -21.39 16.90 -11.21
C LYS A 132 -20.25 16.08 -10.62
N ASN A 133 -20.02 16.23 -9.31
CA ASN A 133 -19.18 15.32 -8.54
C ASN A 133 -20.04 14.25 -7.85
N LEU A 134 -20.23 13.14 -8.56
CA LEU A 134 -21.13 12.05 -8.21
C LEU A 134 -20.49 10.98 -7.32
N ASN A 135 -19.17 11.06 -7.12
CA ASN A 135 -18.40 10.08 -6.38
C ASN A 135 -17.66 10.75 -5.23
N TYR A 136 -17.36 9.99 -4.18
CA TYR A 136 -16.43 10.38 -3.14
C TYR A 136 -15.20 9.47 -3.19
N ILE A 137 -14.10 9.93 -2.62
CA ILE A 137 -12.86 9.17 -2.53
C ILE A 137 -12.99 8.13 -1.43
N SER A 138 -12.87 6.85 -1.77
CA SER A 138 -12.92 5.73 -0.82
C SER A 138 -11.55 5.27 -0.37
N ASP A 139 -10.53 5.37 -1.23
CA ASP A 139 -9.15 5.00 -0.92
C ASP A 139 -8.16 5.81 -1.77
N ILE A 140 -6.97 6.04 -1.24
CA ILE A 140 -5.86 6.71 -1.93
C ILE A 140 -4.58 5.92 -1.66
N ARG A 141 -3.79 5.71 -2.72
CA ARG A 141 -2.40 5.27 -2.58
C ARG A 141 -1.45 6.37 -2.99
N MET A 142 -0.38 6.53 -2.23
CA MET A 142 0.69 7.49 -2.51
C MET A 142 1.93 6.80 -3.11
N ASP A 143 2.68 7.53 -3.92
CA ASP A 143 4.03 7.15 -4.34
C ASP A 143 5.08 7.57 -3.30
N ALA A 144 6.34 7.21 -3.55
CA ALA A 144 7.47 7.57 -2.67
C ALA A 144 7.71 9.09 -2.56
N ASN A 145 7.12 9.90 -3.43
CA ASN A 145 7.21 11.37 -3.43
C ASN A 145 6.01 12.03 -2.74
N GLY A 146 5.08 11.24 -2.18
CA GLY A 146 3.85 11.74 -1.56
C GLY A 146 2.81 12.24 -2.57
N LYS A 147 2.89 11.80 -3.83
CA LYS A 147 1.87 12.07 -4.85
C LYS A 147 0.93 10.88 -4.99
N VAL A 148 -0.31 11.13 -5.41
CA VAL A 148 -1.30 10.08 -5.61
C VAL A 148 -0.85 9.16 -6.76
N SER A 149 -0.72 7.86 -6.49
CA SER A 149 -0.33 6.84 -7.45
C SER A 149 -1.52 6.01 -7.94
N GLU A 150 -2.59 5.92 -7.16
CA GLU A 150 -3.87 5.28 -7.48
C GLU A 150 -4.99 5.91 -6.66
N LEU A 151 -6.19 6.01 -7.23
CA LEU A 151 -7.37 6.59 -6.60
C LEU A 151 -8.56 5.64 -6.72
N GLU A 152 -9.21 5.31 -5.60
CA GLU A 152 -10.46 4.58 -5.58
C GLU A 152 -11.63 5.53 -5.27
N LEU A 153 -12.70 5.39 -6.03
CA LEU A 153 -13.92 6.19 -5.91
C LEU A 153 -15.13 5.31 -5.67
N ARG A 154 -16.11 5.85 -4.95
CA ARG A 154 -17.44 5.24 -4.80
C ARG A 154 -18.54 6.26 -5.04
N ARG A 155 -19.70 5.79 -5.51
CA ARG A 155 -20.89 6.62 -5.66
C ARG A 155 -21.31 7.22 -4.30
N LYS A 156 -21.57 8.53 -4.28
CA LYS A 156 -22.22 9.23 -3.16
C LYS A 156 -23.63 8.72 -2.91
#